data_AF-A0AA39CCW6-F1
#
_entry.id   AF-A0AA39CCW6-F1
#
_cell.length_a   1.000
_cell.length_b   1.000
_cell.length_c   1.000
_cell.angle_alpha   90.00
_cell.angle_beta   90.00
_cell.angle_gamma   90.00
#
_symmetry.space_group_name_H-M   'P 1'
#
loop_
_entity.id
_entity.type
_entity.pdbx_description
1 polymer ?
#
loop_
_entity_poly.entity_id
_entity_poly.type
_entity_poly.pdbx_seq_one_letter_code
_entity_poly.pdbx_strand_id
1 'polypeptide(L)'
;MILRVFVRHASTVAKKTPRTVGRYEIVSQSLCNDVLDRLRPSLPAPNTCDLIDINPGTGLWSKKLHRTLQPRRHVLVEPNLKRYEDYLGPLLEHRGSRYRHVTNLEEAFSPEKELLSKYDTAKGGADGEVRQFNHELLMTVNLSNQKITHGGYMGTLGKKFFDDLFFALFSDKAGHGLFRYGLIRILAWIPEEKEVEPFIPRTVYRRFKQTITLEAMSDVTEIAGLPGGHGTTRYTRWPGLEQEEYAALNTKVEQGLAYRAPDSRLDQPPAADLRSIKPTMQNLQGTRVSTDGVWLSNFLKLTDRLKREDPTFYREHADGSRARGLGSRVKTPLQREWLKNDTIALTRYKGHMKAVTIVNEGRQLFVDWRTAVQNAGGEPLDPDLEQQFRLRGDENHKKLQALAVTYRVWARKALDDCRAVEMSPPILFWSRRDTHPLVVKSGEFEPSNRHMALLDVVPNANLLLKLDSLDKMICFRHVMATFTQALSYTVPEALKMLVHDTGVEEFVKTIKGIHDSAKGGWYDLTQLRLRALPSDLFVEIALAYERWPFRPSIHTMLLSSPDSQATFHAEVERIK
;
A
#
# COMPACT_ATOMS: atom_id res chain seq x y z
N MET A 1 13.21 -33.32 39.54
CA MET A 1 14.22 -33.87 38.63
C MET A 1 13.56 -34.20 37.30
N ILE A 2 13.50 -33.21 36.40
CA ILE A 2 13.43 -33.25 34.93
C ILE A 2 13.34 -31.77 34.56
N LEU A 3 14.51 -31.27 34.17
CA LEU A 3 14.87 -29.88 33.91
C LEU A 3 14.54 -29.54 32.45
N ARG A 4 14.23 -28.26 32.18
CA ARG A 4 14.44 -27.56 30.90
C ARG A 4 13.66 -28.06 29.69
N VAL A 5 12.54 -27.40 29.33
CA VAL A 5 12.04 -27.34 27.93
C VAL A 5 11.25 -26.03 27.73
N PHE A 6 11.93 -25.09 27.07
CA PHE A 6 11.48 -24.09 26.08
C PHE A 6 10.52 -22.95 26.48
N VAL A 7 11.14 -21.86 26.93
CA VAL A 7 10.77 -20.46 26.63
C VAL A 7 11.17 -20.17 25.16
N ARG A 8 10.22 -19.84 24.27
CA ARG A 8 10.47 -19.36 22.89
C ARG A 8 9.66 -18.07 22.67
N HIS A 9 10.27 -16.91 22.86
CA HIS A 9 11.06 -16.11 21.88
C HIS A 9 10.16 -15.46 20.81
N ALA A 10 9.83 -14.18 20.99
CA ALA A 10 9.36 -13.29 19.92
C ALA A 10 10.55 -12.75 19.07
N SER A 11 11.75 -13.30 19.27
CA SER A 11 12.97 -12.94 18.54
C SER A 11 13.40 -14.07 17.61
N THR A 12 13.01 -13.98 16.33
CA THR A 12 13.59 -14.82 15.26
C THR A 12 13.81 -14.06 13.94
N VAL A 13 14.30 -12.82 14.00
CA VAL A 13 14.89 -12.14 12.82
C VAL A 13 16.38 -12.47 12.62
N ALA A 14 17.03 -13.20 13.52
CA ALA A 14 18.48 -13.41 13.39
C ALA A 14 19.03 -14.74 13.92
N LYS A 15 18.77 -15.87 13.25
CA LYS A 15 19.66 -17.05 13.37
C LYS A 15 19.88 -17.77 12.03
N LYS A 16 21.15 -17.73 11.59
CA LYS A 16 21.85 -18.49 10.53
C LYS A 16 21.23 -18.48 9.12
N THR A 17 21.60 -17.48 8.32
CA THR A 17 21.55 -17.55 6.85
C THR A 17 22.86 -18.11 6.27
N PRO A 18 22.83 -19.19 5.46
CA PRO A 18 23.98 -19.66 4.69
C PRO A 18 24.25 -18.75 3.46
N ARG A 19 25.54 -18.57 3.12
CA ARG A 19 26.15 -17.94 1.93
C ARG A 19 25.40 -16.76 1.25
N THR A 20 26.00 -15.57 1.39
CA THR A 20 25.59 -14.24 0.91
C THR A 20 25.17 -14.14 -0.57
N VAL A 21 23.89 -13.86 -0.78
CA VAL A 21 23.40 -12.88 -1.77
C VAL A 21 22.71 -11.78 -0.94
N GLY A 22 23.33 -10.61 -0.84
CA GLY A 22 23.32 -9.76 0.36
C GLY A 22 22.13 -8.81 0.61
N ARG A 23 22.10 -8.28 1.85
CA ARG A 23 21.38 -7.08 2.31
C ARG A 23 21.72 -5.89 1.41
N TYR A 24 20.78 -4.98 1.20
CA TYR A 24 21.02 -3.77 0.42
C TYR A 24 21.59 -2.69 1.36
N GLU A 25 22.78 -2.22 1.03
CA GLU A 25 23.47 -1.18 1.78
C GLU A 25 23.20 0.18 1.13
N ILE A 26 22.92 1.21 1.93
CA ILE A 26 22.73 2.57 1.43
C ILE A 26 24.11 3.21 1.32
N VAL A 27 24.51 3.60 0.10
CA VAL A 27 25.87 4.13 -0.17
C VAL A 27 25.85 5.60 -0.60
N SER A 28 24.69 6.13 -0.99
CA SER A 28 24.55 7.54 -1.41
C SER A 28 24.39 8.49 -0.24
N GLN A 29 25.37 9.39 -0.05
CA GLN A 29 25.27 10.48 0.92
C GLN A 29 24.21 11.52 0.55
N SER A 30 24.04 11.80 -0.75
CA SER A 30 23.06 12.77 -1.23
C SER A 30 21.64 12.28 -0.97
N LEU A 31 21.36 10.99 -1.22
CA LEU A 31 20.06 10.39 -0.88
C LEU A 31 19.72 10.55 0.59
N CYS A 32 20.66 10.20 1.49
CA CYS A 32 20.46 10.37 2.92
C CYS A 32 20.18 11.83 3.31
N ASN A 33 20.92 12.79 2.73
CA ASN A 33 20.70 14.21 3.00
C ASN A 33 19.32 14.67 2.52
N ASP A 34 18.95 14.39 1.26
CA ASP A 34 17.67 14.81 0.67
C ASP A 34 16.48 14.25 1.47
N VAL A 35 16.58 13.00 1.91
CA VAL A 35 15.59 12.33 2.75
C VAL A 35 15.48 12.98 4.13
N LEU A 36 16.61 13.27 4.78
CA LEU A 36 16.62 13.90 6.10
C LEU A 36 16.09 15.34 6.05
N ASP A 37 16.41 16.09 5.00
CA ASP A 37 15.89 17.44 4.79
C ASP A 37 14.37 17.42 4.60
N ARG A 38 13.84 16.45 3.85
CA ARG A 38 12.39 16.22 3.74
C ARG A 38 11.74 15.88 5.08
N LEU A 39 12.37 14.99 5.87
CA LEU A 39 11.81 14.52 7.13
C LEU A 39 11.96 15.53 8.27
N ARG A 40 12.91 16.47 8.16
CA ARG A 40 13.33 17.40 9.20
C ARG A 40 12.19 18.07 9.99
N PRO A 41 11.10 18.57 9.37
CA PRO A 41 10.03 19.23 10.12
C PRO A 41 9.27 18.28 11.07
N SER A 42 9.27 16.98 10.75
CA SER A 42 8.56 15.95 11.51
C SER A 42 9.45 15.16 12.47
N LEU A 43 10.78 15.25 12.34
CA LEU A 43 11.70 14.48 13.16
C LEU A 43 11.78 15.04 14.59
N PRO A 44 12.08 14.20 15.60
CA PRO A 44 12.33 14.68 16.96
C PRO A 44 13.43 15.74 17.00
N ALA A 45 13.28 16.70 17.91
CA ALA A 45 14.29 17.73 18.11
C ALA A 45 15.61 17.12 18.64
N PRO A 46 16.75 17.78 18.43
CA PRO A 46 18.03 17.27 18.89
C PRO A 46 18.04 16.97 20.40
N ASN A 47 18.57 15.80 20.78
CA ASN A 47 18.68 15.32 22.17
C ASN A 47 17.35 15.02 22.89
N THR A 48 16.21 14.95 22.18
CA THR A 48 14.90 14.66 22.82
C THR A 48 14.45 13.21 22.68
N CYS A 49 15.14 12.37 21.89
CA CYS A 49 14.76 10.97 21.69
C CYS A 49 15.92 10.00 21.83
N ASP A 50 15.61 8.71 22.04
CA ASP A 50 16.53 7.63 21.68
C ASP A 50 16.20 7.07 20.29
N LEU A 51 17.17 6.36 19.74
CA LEU A 51 17.08 5.75 18.42
C LEU A 51 17.40 4.25 18.52
N ILE A 52 16.52 3.42 17.97
CA ILE A 52 16.77 2.00 17.72
C ILE A 52 16.96 1.82 16.21
N ASP A 53 18.11 1.29 15.81
CA ASP A 53 18.47 1.09 14.41
C ASP A 53 18.69 -0.40 14.14
N ILE A 54 17.78 -1.00 13.38
CA ILE A 54 17.74 -2.42 13.10
C ILE A 54 18.38 -2.70 11.74
N ASN A 55 19.36 -3.60 11.73
CA ASN A 55 20.15 -3.97 10.55
C ASN A 55 20.88 -2.77 9.91
N PRO A 56 21.64 -1.97 10.67
CA PRO A 56 22.31 -0.75 10.17
C PRO A 56 23.34 -1.02 9.07
N GLY A 57 23.90 -2.23 9.01
CA GLY A 57 24.89 -2.62 7.99
C GLY A 57 26.14 -1.74 8.05
N THR A 58 26.52 -1.13 6.93
CA THR A 58 27.64 -0.17 6.84
C THR A 58 27.41 1.13 7.64
N GLY A 59 26.17 1.38 8.08
CA GLY A 59 25.82 2.44 9.02
C GLY A 59 25.85 3.85 8.42
N LEU A 60 25.83 4.02 7.09
CA LEU A 60 25.82 5.35 6.48
C LEU A 60 24.57 6.15 6.91
N TRP A 61 23.39 5.53 6.76
CA TRP A 61 22.12 6.08 7.21
C TRP A 61 22.13 6.35 8.72
N SER A 62 22.58 5.37 9.51
CA SER A 62 22.71 5.46 10.97
C SER A 62 23.53 6.68 11.40
N LYS A 63 24.69 6.90 10.77
CA LYS A 63 25.59 8.03 11.05
C LYS A 63 24.92 9.37 10.72
N LYS A 64 24.21 9.45 9.59
CA LYS A 64 23.50 10.67 9.16
C LYS A 64 22.32 11.00 10.06
N LEU A 65 21.52 10.00 10.41
CA LEU A 65 20.37 10.14 11.31
C LEU A 65 20.84 10.53 12.72
N HIS A 66 21.91 9.90 13.24
CA HIS A 66 22.49 10.25 14.54
C HIS A 66 22.99 11.69 14.60
N ARG A 67 23.64 12.19 13.54
CA ARG A 67 24.10 13.59 13.49
C ARG A 67 22.95 14.58 13.50
N THR A 68 21.86 14.23 12.84
CA THR A 68 20.66 15.07 12.72
C THR A 68 19.87 15.11 14.03
N LEU A 69 19.63 13.95 14.64
CA LEU A 69 18.79 13.83 15.85
C LEU A 69 19.56 14.02 17.17
N GLN A 70 20.89 13.85 17.15
CA GLN A 70 21.72 13.84 18.36
C GLN A 70 21.07 13.03 19.51
N PRO A 71 20.67 11.77 19.29
CA PRO A 71 19.81 11.05 20.23
C PRO A 71 20.53 10.83 21.57
N ARG A 72 19.78 10.73 22.68
CA ARG A 72 20.36 10.49 24.02
C ARG A 72 21.11 9.17 24.03
N ARG A 73 20.53 8.13 23.40
CA ARG A 73 21.17 6.83 23.09
C ARG A 73 20.79 6.35 21.69
N HIS A 74 21.70 5.64 21.04
CA HIS A 74 21.51 5.06 19.71
C HIS A 74 21.86 3.56 19.73
N VAL A 75 20.84 2.70 19.79
CA VAL A 75 21.00 1.25 19.88
C VAL A 75 21.03 0.63 18.49
N LEU A 76 22.18 0.08 18.11
CA LEU A 76 22.40 -0.67 16.88
C LEU A 76 22.06 -2.16 17.11
N VAL A 77 20.98 -2.62 16.49
CA VAL A 77 20.56 -4.02 16.50
C VAL A 77 21.17 -4.70 15.27
N GLU A 78 22.39 -5.21 15.41
CA GLU A 78 23.12 -5.88 14.33
C GLU A 78 23.52 -7.31 14.74
N PRO A 79 22.85 -8.34 14.20
CA PRO A 79 23.18 -9.72 14.53
C PRO A 79 24.53 -10.19 13.99
N ASN A 80 25.07 -9.54 12.96
CA ASN A 80 26.35 -9.91 12.35
C ASN A 80 27.39 -8.80 12.52
N LEU A 81 27.62 -8.35 13.76
CA LEU A 81 28.56 -7.26 14.06
C LEU A 81 29.95 -7.51 13.45
N LYS A 82 30.44 -8.76 13.52
CA LYS A 82 31.73 -9.17 12.96
C LYS A 82 31.89 -8.82 11.48
N ARG A 83 30.80 -8.88 10.70
CA ARG A 83 30.83 -8.53 9.27
C ARG A 83 30.95 -7.01 9.05
N TYR A 84 30.45 -6.21 9.97
CA TYR A 84 30.36 -4.76 9.86
C TYR A 84 31.27 -4.03 10.86
N GLU A 85 32.23 -4.75 11.45
CA GLU A 85 33.10 -4.29 12.52
C GLU A 85 33.91 -3.05 12.10
N ASP A 86 34.47 -3.06 10.89
CA ASP A 86 35.20 -1.92 10.32
C ASP A 86 34.36 -0.63 10.23
N TYR A 87 33.03 -0.77 10.12
CA TYR A 87 32.12 0.37 9.93
C TYR A 87 31.46 0.84 11.23
N LEU A 88 31.10 -0.12 12.10
CA LEU A 88 30.32 0.11 13.33
C LEU A 88 31.18 0.10 14.59
N GLY A 89 32.28 -0.66 14.63
CA GLY A 89 33.22 -0.72 15.76
C GLY A 89 33.72 0.66 16.17
N PRO A 90 34.22 1.50 15.24
CA PRO A 90 34.65 2.85 15.56
C PRO A 90 33.55 3.75 16.16
N LEU A 91 32.27 3.48 15.86
CA LEU A 91 31.15 4.22 16.45
C LEU A 91 30.92 3.81 17.91
N LEU A 92 31.14 2.54 18.24
CA LEU A 92 30.91 1.97 19.57
C LEU A 92 32.07 2.32 20.52
N GLU A 93 33.29 2.30 20.03
CA GLU A 93 34.52 2.45 20.83
C GLU A 93 34.88 3.91 21.12
N HIS A 94 34.30 4.87 20.39
CA HIS A 94 34.59 6.29 20.60
C HIS A 94 34.28 6.72 22.05
N ARG A 95 35.18 7.48 22.68
CA ARG A 95 35.01 7.94 24.06
C ARG A 95 33.75 8.79 24.19
N GLY A 96 32.87 8.45 25.12
CA GLY A 96 31.59 9.14 25.28
C GLY A 96 30.57 8.81 24.19
N SER A 97 30.80 7.76 23.39
CA SER A 97 29.85 7.31 22.38
C SER A 97 28.47 7.09 23.00
N ARG A 98 27.45 7.58 22.29
CA ARG A 98 26.04 7.30 22.59
C ARG A 98 25.53 6.05 21.87
N TYR A 99 26.37 5.42 21.04
CA TYR A 99 26.03 4.18 20.36
C TYR A 99 26.12 2.99 21.32
N ARG A 100 25.15 2.08 21.22
CA ARG A 100 25.12 0.82 21.94
C ARG A 100 24.87 -0.29 20.92
N HIS A 101 25.27 -1.51 21.23
CA HIS A 101 25.07 -2.65 20.33
C HIS A 101 24.34 -3.79 21.04
N VAL A 102 23.43 -4.42 20.30
CA VAL A 102 22.79 -5.69 20.64
C VAL A 102 22.64 -6.57 19.42
N THR A 103 22.46 -7.86 19.65
CA THR A 103 22.29 -8.83 18.57
C THR A 103 20.84 -9.01 18.13
N ASN A 104 19.89 -8.68 19.01
CA ASN A 104 18.47 -8.89 18.76
C ASN A 104 17.61 -7.74 19.34
N LEU A 105 16.41 -7.61 18.78
CA LEU A 105 15.53 -6.48 19.06
C LEU A 105 14.98 -6.50 20.49
N GLU A 106 14.64 -7.67 21.04
CA GLU A 106 14.11 -7.80 22.39
C GLU A 106 15.07 -7.24 23.44
N GLU A 107 16.38 -7.48 23.28
CA GLU A 107 17.40 -6.92 24.16
C GLU A 107 17.39 -5.38 24.16
N ALA A 108 17.15 -4.74 23.02
CA ALA A 108 17.07 -3.28 22.92
C ALA A 108 15.96 -2.69 23.80
N PHE A 109 14.87 -3.43 23.98
CA PHE A 109 13.73 -3.00 24.80
C PHE A 109 13.83 -3.44 26.26
N SER A 110 14.79 -4.32 26.60
CA SER A 110 14.94 -4.85 27.95
C SER A 110 15.48 -3.79 28.92
N PRO A 111 14.74 -3.46 29.99
CA PRO A 111 15.23 -2.52 31.02
C PRO A 111 16.53 -2.99 31.68
N GLU A 112 16.70 -4.32 31.83
CA GLU A 112 17.88 -4.92 32.47
C GLU A 112 19.19 -4.63 31.73
N LYS A 113 19.11 -4.37 30.43
CA LYS A 113 20.27 -4.05 29.60
C LYS A 113 20.66 -2.57 29.67
N GLU A 114 19.79 -1.72 30.19
CA GLU A 114 19.98 -0.27 30.29
C GLU A 114 20.56 0.34 28.99
N LEU A 115 20.02 -0.04 27.82
CA LEU A 115 20.50 0.43 26.51
C LEU A 115 19.81 1.71 26.05
N LEU A 116 18.58 1.88 26.51
CA LEU A 116 17.72 3.04 26.31
C LEU A 116 17.80 3.94 27.55
N SER A 117 17.60 5.24 27.38
CA SER A 117 17.50 6.19 28.50
C SER A 117 16.32 5.80 29.40
N LYS A 118 16.25 6.34 30.63
CA LYS A 118 15.13 5.99 31.53
C LYS A 118 13.82 6.54 30.94
N TYR A 119 12.90 5.65 30.60
CA TYR A 119 11.56 5.97 30.13
C TYR A 119 10.54 5.77 31.23
N ASP A 120 9.53 6.64 31.25
CA ASP A 120 8.27 6.34 31.89
C ASP A 120 7.51 5.28 31.08
N THR A 121 7.20 4.15 31.69
CA THR A 121 6.44 3.06 31.06
C THR A 121 4.94 3.36 30.99
N ALA A 122 4.45 4.46 31.59
CA ALA A 122 3.04 4.84 31.55
C ALA A 122 2.50 4.98 30.11
N LYS A 123 3.31 5.44 29.15
CA LYS A 123 2.91 5.54 27.73
C LYS A 123 2.63 4.18 27.07
N GLY A 124 3.20 3.10 27.64
CA GLY A 124 2.97 1.73 27.21
C GLY A 124 1.58 1.19 27.54
N GLY A 125 0.79 1.92 28.32
CA GLY A 125 -0.51 1.51 28.85
C GLY A 125 -0.38 0.47 29.96
N ALA A 126 -1.18 0.60 31.02
CA ALA A 126 -1.48 -0.52 31.90
C ALA A 126 -2.38 -1.56 31.20
N ASP A 127 -2.62 -2.71 31.82
CA ASP A 127 -3.54 -3.72 31.29
C ASP A 127 -4.93 -3.10 31.02
N GLY A 128 -5.38 -3.17 29.77
CA GLY A 128 -6.66 -2.59 29.33
C GLY A 128 -6.62 -1.08 29.01
N GLU A 129 -5.50 -0.39 29.18
CA GLU A 129 -5.35 1.01 28.78
C GLU A 129 -4.81 1.16 27.36
N VAL A 130 -5.23 2.26 26.72
CA VAL A 130 -4.88 2.56 25.34
C VAL A 130 -3.45 3.08 25.28
N ARG A 131 -2.61 2.39 24.50
CA ARG A 131 -1.21 2.79 24.29
C ARG A 131 -1.14 4.17 23.64
N GLN A 132 -0.29 5.02 24.19
CA GLN A 132 -0.09 6.37 23.67
C GLN A 132 1.10 6.41 22.72
N PHE A 133 1.11 7.39 21.82
CA PHE A 133 2.23 7.61 20.92
C PHE A 133 3.44 8.16 21.67
N ASN A 134 4.62 7.58 21.41
CA ASN A 134 5.86 7.93 22.06
C ASN A 134 6.76 8.76 21.13
N HIS A 135 6.77 10.08 21.35
CA HIS A 135 7.63 11.03 20.63
C HIS A 135 9.12 10.96 21.03
N GLU A 136 9.47 10.26 22.10
CA GLU A 136 10.83 10.18 22.64
C GLU A 136 11.61 8.95 22.16
N LEU A 137 11.00 8.09 21.36
CA LEU A 137 11.65 6.91 20.80
C LEU A 137 11.37 6.86 19.30
N LEU A 138 12.44 6.74 18.51
CA LEU A 138 12.36 6.54 17.07
C LEU A 138 12.99 5.20 16.72
N MET A 139 12.38 4.48 15.79
CA MET A 139 12.93 3.27 15.22
C MET A 139 13.26 3.49 13.74
N THR A 140 14.40 2.97 13.31
CA THR A 140 14.73 2.81 11.89
C THR A 140 15.09 1.37 11.61
N VAL A 141 14.71 0.84 10.45
CA VAL A 141 14.93 -0.56 10.11
C VAL A 141 15.26 -0.73 8.63
N ASN A 142 16.25 -1.57 8.34
CA ASN A 142 16.51 -2.08 7.00
C ASN A 142 15.95 -3.49 6.84
N LEU A 143 14.94 -3.64 5.98
CA LEU A 143 14.20 -4.88 5.75
C LEU A 143 14.67 -5.62 4.48
N SER A 144 15.80 -5.25 3.89
CA SER A 144 16.33 -5.84 2.65
C SER A 144 17.05 -7.17 2.78
N ASN A 145 17.06 -7.76 3.98
CA ASN A 145 17.59 -9.12 4.15
C ASN A 145 16.75 -10.14 3.37
N GLN A 146 17.35 -11.29 3.08
CA GLN A 146 16.69 -12.37 2.34
C GLN A 146 15.39 -12.85 3.01
N LYS A 147 14.57 -13.52 2.19
CA LYS A 147 13.35 -14.21 2.64
C LYS A 147 13.64 -15.11 3.84
N ILE A 148 12.73 -15.07 4.80
CA ILE A 148 12.80 -15.85 6.02
C ILE A 148 11.90 -17.07 5.85
N THR A 149 12.48 -18.24 6.16
CA THR A 149 11.75 -19.50 6.30
C THR A 149 11.89 -19.92 7.77
N HIS A 150 10.84 -19.72 8.57
CA HIS A 150 10.90 -20.05 10.00
C HIS A 150 9.54 -20.48 10.55
N GLY A 151 9.50 -21.59 11.28
CA GLY A 151 8.28 -22.01 12.01
C GLY A 151 7.04 -22.19 11.14
N GLY A 152 7.20 -22.59 9.88
CA GLY A 152 6.10 -22.70 8.91
C GLY A 152 5.83 -21.42 8.11
N TYR A 153 6.31 -20.26 8.57
CA TYR A 153 6.26 -19.01 7.81
C TYR A 153 7.29 -19.01 6.68
N MET A 154 6.83 -18.72 5.47
CA MET A 154 7.67 -18.49 4.29
C MET A 154 7.29 -17.14 3.69
N GLY A 155 8.16 -16.14 3.82
CA GLY A 155 7.85 -14.78 3.39
C GLY A 155 9.04 -13.84 3.37
N THR A 156 8.77 -12.56 3.13
CA THR A 156 9.79 -11.50 3.16
C THR A 156 9.97 -11.00 4.58
N LEU A 157 11.14 -10.44 4.90
CA LEU A 157 11.40 -9.88 6.23
C LEU A 157 10.41 -8.74 6.54
N GLY A 158 10.07 -7.90 5.55
CA GLY A 158 9.12 -6.82 5.75
C GLY A 158 7.73 -7.31 6.18
N LYS A 159 7.18 -8.33 5.53
CA LYS A 159 5.86 -8.87 5.90
C LYS A 159 5.88 -9.43 7.33
N LYS A 160 6.91 -10.22 7.66
CA LYS A 160 7.07 -10.76 9.02
C LYS A 160 7.17 -9.65 10.06
N PHE A 161 7.96 -8.62 9.78
CA PHE A 161 8.14 -7.48 10.69
C PHE A 161 6.82 -6.75 10.97
N PHE A 162 6.02 -6.45 9.93
CA PHE A 162 4.74 -5.78 10.13
C PHE A 162 3.65 -6.68 10.72
N ASP A 163 3.70 -7.99 10.46
CA ASP A 163 2.85 -8.97 11.15
C ASP A 163 3.19 -9.01 12.65
N ASP A 164 4.48 -9.05 12.99
CA ASP A 164 4.93 -9.00 14.39
C ASP A 164 4.57 -7.69 15.07
N LEU A 165 4.66 -6.57 14.34
CA LEU A 165 4.20 -5.26 14.82
C LEU A 165 2.71 -5.29 15.13
N PHE A 166 1.89 -5.85 14.23
CA PHE A 166 0.46 -6.02 14.46
C PHE A 166 0.18 -6.88 15.70
N PHE A 167 0.86 -8.02 15.86
CA PHE A 167 0.67 -8.86 17.05
C PHE A 167 1.13 -8.17 18.34
N ALA A 168 2.21 -7.39 18.27
CA ALA A 168 2.70 -6.65 19.43
C ALA A 168 1.69 -5.62 19.95
N LEU A 169 0.76 -5.13 19.12
CA LEU A 169 -0.34 -4.27 19.57
C LEU A 169 -1.26 -4.97 20.56
N PHE A 170 -1.45 -6.28 20.43
CA PHE A 170 -2.37 -7.08 21.25
C PHE A 170 -1.67 -7.92 22.32
N SER A 171 -0.37 -7.72 22.52
CA SER A 171 0.33 -8.39 23.61
C SER A 171 -0.12 -7.78 24.94
N ASP A 172 -0.88 -8.55 25.71
CA ASP A 172 -1.48 -8.18 27.01
C ASP A 172 -0.46 -8.01 28.13
N LYS A 173 0.82 -8.32 27.92
CA LYS A 173 1.82 -8.16 28.99
C LYS A 173 2.21 -6.68 29.07
N ALA A 174 1.49 -5.89 29.87
CA ALA A 174 1.94 -4.57 30.28
C ALA A 174 3.42 -4.64 30.67
N GLY A 175 4.22 -3.78 30.04
CA GLY A 175 5.65 -3.78 30.29
C GLY A 175 6.44 -4.91 29.62
N HIS A 176 5.96 -5.62 28.59
CA HIS A 176 6.77 -6.53 27.76
C HIS A 176 6.47 -6.34 26.25
N GLY A 177 7.43 -6.62 25.37
CA GLY A 177 7.26 -6.52 23.91
C GLY A 177 7.64 -5.17 23.28
N LEU A 178 7.34 -5.04 21.99
CA LEU A 178 7.82 -3.94 21.12
C LEU A 178 7.24 -2.57 21.49
N PHE A 179 5.99 -2.55 21.98
CA PHE A 179 5.29 -1.32 22.39
C PHE A 179 5.30 -1.10 23.92
N ARG A 180 6.25 -1.70 24.64
CA ARG A 180 6.48 -1.49 26.08
C ARG A 180 6.53 0.00 26.46
N TYR A 181 7.09 0.83 25.59
CA TYR A 181 7.24 2.27 25.83
C TYR A 181 6.21 3.11 25.06
N GLY A 182 5.09 2.53 24.64
CA GLY A 182 4.09 3.18 23.79
C GLY A 182 4.26 2.89 22.30
N LEU A 183 3.44 3.52 21.46
CA LEU A 183 3.49 3.39 20.00
C LEU A 183 4.67 4.18 19.43
N ILE A 184 5.52 3.55 18.64
CA ILE A 184 6.79 4.09 18.18
C ILE A 184 6.74 4.33 16.67
N ARG A 185 7.19 5.50 16.21
CA ARG A 185 7.36 5.78 14.77
C ARG A 185 8.52 4.99 14.18
N ILE A 186 8.32 4.45 12.98
CA ILE A 186 9.26 3.55 12.31
C ILE A 186 9.61 4.10 10.93
N LEU A 187 10.91 4.31 10.68
CA LEU A 187 11.48 4.59 9.36
C LEU A 187 11.97 3.27 8.75
N ALA A 188 11.22 2.72 7.80
CA ALA A 188 11.46 1.39 7.25
C ALA A 188 11.98 1.45 5.81
N TRP A 189 13.22 1.01 5.59
CA TRP A 189 13.78 0.76 4.26
C TRP A 189 13.34 -0.62 3.76
N ILE A 190 12.64 -0.66 2.63
CA ILE A 190 12.03 -1.86 2.05
C ILE A 190 12.53 -2.04 0.61
N PRO A 191 12.91 -3.26 0.19
CA PRO A 191 13.23 -3.53 -1.21
C PRO A 191 12.09 -3.16 -2.16
N GLU A 192 12.44 -2.47 -3.25
CA GLU A 192 11.47 -2.10 -4.28
C GLU A 192 11.08 -3.28 -5.15
N GLU A 193 12.00 -4.22 -5.41
CA GLU A 193 11.77 -5.33 -6.35
C GLU A 193 10.79 -6.38 -5.78
N LYS A 194 9.49 -6.04 -5.80
CA LYS A 194 8.30 -6.83 -5.43
C LYS A 194 7.92 -6.85 -3.95
N GLU A 195 8.50 -6.01 -3.09
CA GLU A 195 8.15 -5.97 -1.66
C GLU A 195 7.40 -4.72 -1.21
N VAL A 196 7.40 -3.62 -1.97
CA VAL A 196 6.77 -2.36 -1.53
C VAL A 196 5.23 -2.37 -1.65
N GLU A 197 4.69 -3.02 -2.68
CA GLU A 197 3.24 -2.97 -3.00
C GLU A 197 2.32 -3.47 -1.88
N PRO A 198 2.66 -4.53 -1.10
CA PRO A 198 1.89 -4.91 0.08
C PRO A 198 1.72 -3.82 1.14
N PHE A 199 2.59 -2.81 1.18
CA PHE A 199 2.61 -1.78 2.21
C PHE A 199 2.02 -0.46 1.70
N ILE A 200 2.32 -0.05 0.47
CA ILE A 200 1.83 1.19 -0.13
C ILE A 200 1.38 1.01 -1.59
N PRO A 201 0.29 0.25 -1.83
CA PRO A 201 -0.16 0.00 -3.18
C PRO A 201 -0.72 1.28 -3.81
N ARG A 202 -0.37 1.49 -5.08
CA ARG A 202 -0.84 2.63 -5.87
C ARG A 202 -2.22 2.39 -6.50
N THR A 203 -2.77 1.18 -6.46
CA THR A 203 -4.12 0.86 -6.93
C THR A 203 -4.78 -0.13 -5.99
N VAL A 204 -6.10 -0.06 -5.84
CA VAL A 204 -6.88 -1.00 -5.03
C VAL A 204 -6.77 -2.44 -5.56
N TYR A 205 -6.43 -2.60 -6.84
CA TYR A 205 -6.17 -3.92 -7.43
C TYR A 205 -4.96 -4.63 -6.81
N ARG A 206 -4.02 -3.86 -6.25
CA ARG A 206 -2.82 -4.34 -5.54
C ARG A 206 -2.94 -4.20 -4.02
N ARG A 207 -4.15 -4.03 -3.46
CA ARG A 207 -4.33 -4.18 -2.02
C ARG A 207 -4.23 -5.64 -1.63
N PHE A 208 -3.55 -5.88 -0.52
CA PHE A 208 -3.40 -7.20 0.09
C PHE A 208 -3.89 -7.15 1.53
N LYS A 209 -4.01 -8.32 2.17
CA LYS A 209 -4.22 -8.42 3.62
C LYS A 209 -3.28 -7.49 4.39
N GLN A 210 -1.98 -7.50 4.06
CA GLN A 210 -0.98 -6.66 4.72
C GLN A 210 -1.33 -5.17 4.64
N THR A 211 -1.79 -4.71 3.48
CA THR A 211 -2.16 -3.31 3.26
C THR A 211 -3.33 -2.93 4.16
N ILE A 212 -4.37 -3.75 4.16
CA ILE A 212 -5.59 -3.48 4.92
C ILE A 212 -5.30 -3.49 6.43
N THR A 213 -4.47 -4.43 6.89
CA THR A 213 -4.01 -4.47 8.29
C THR A 213 -3.22 -3.20 8.65
N LEU A 214 -2.31 -2.75 7.79
CA LEU A 214 -1.54 -1.52 8.03
C LEU A 214 -2.41 -0.27 8.00
N GLU A 215 -3.34 -0.17 7.06
CA GLU A 215 -4.36 0.89 6.99
C GLU A 215 -5.27 0.93 8.22
N ALA A 216 -5.42 -0.18 8.93
CA ALA A 216 -6.18 -0.23 10.17
C ALA A 216 -5.37 0.26 11.38
N MET A 217 -4.06 -0.02 11.42
CA MET A 217 -3.23 0.18 12.63
C MET A 217 -2.25 1.35 12.56
N SER A 218 -2.07 1.99 11.40
CA SER A 218 -1.02 2.99 11.20
C SER A 218 -1.34 3.97 10.09
N ASP A 219 -0.59 5.05 10.04
CA ASP A 219 -0.47 5.92 8.88
C ASP A 219 0.91 5.73 8.25
N VAL A 220 0.93 5.49 6.93
CA VAL A 220 2.16 5.20 6.19
C VAL A 220 2.36 6.22 5.08
N THR A 221 3.55 6.80 5.00
CA THR A 221 3.95 7.71 3.92
C THR A 221 5.22 7.22 3.23
N GLU A 222 5.22 7.18 1.90
CA GLU A 222 6.43 6.91 1.12
C GLU A 222 7.27 8.19 0.99
N ILE A 223 8.48 8.16 1.54
CA ILE A 223 9.40 9.31 1.61
C ILE A 223 10.35 9.30 0.42
N ALA A 224 10.82 8.12 0.04
CA ALA A 224 11.66 7.91 -1.12
C ALA A 224 11.32 6.54 -1.73
N GLY A 225 11.44 6.41 -3.04
CA GLY A 225 11.14 5.18 -3.74
C GLY A 225 11.35 5.32 -5.24
N LEU A 226 11.02 4.26 -5.98
CA LEU A 226 11.06 4.28 -7.43
C LEU A 226 9.87 5.07 -8.00
N PRO A 227 10.05 5.65 -9.19
CA PRO A 227 8.97 6.35 -9.87
C PRO A 227 7.82 5.39 -10.19
N GLY A 228 6.62 5.96 -10.34
CA GLY A 228 5.42 5.18 -10.59
C GLY A 228 5.30 4.60 -11.98
N GLY A 229 4.25 3.77 -12.16
CA GLY A 229 3.86 3.31 -13.48
C GLY A 229 4.73 2.22 -14.09
N HIS A 230 5.61 1.57 -13.30
CA HIS A 230 6.33 0.39 -13.75
C HIS A 230 5.45 -0.87 -13.69
N GLY A 231 5.54 -1.70 -14.74
CA GLY A 231 4.77 -2.94 -14.87
C GLY A 231 3.57 -2.84 -15.80
N THR A 232 2.78 -3.91 -15.86
CA THR A 232 1.62 -3.96 -16.78
C THR A 232 0.51 -3.01 -16.34
N THR A 233 -0.24 -2.47 -17.29
CA THR A 233 -1.39 -1.57 -17.10
C THR A 233 -2.49 -2.14 -16.20
N ARG A 234 -2.49 -3.45 -15.96
CA ARG A 234 -3.38 -4.11 -14.99
C ARG A 234 -3.04 -3.76 -13.54
N TYR A 235 -1.76 -3.54 -13.25
CA TYR A 235 -1.25 -3.31 -11.90
C TYR A 235 -0.96 -1.83 -11.61
N THR A 236 -1.09 -0.97 -12.60
CA THR A 236 -1.00 0.48 -12.43
C THR A 236 -2.39 1.09 -12.22
N ARG A 237 -2.44 2.27 -11.61
CA ARG A 237 -3.65 3.09 -11.55
C ARG A 237 -4.02 3.55 -12.96
N TRP A 238 -5.28 3.92 -13.18
CA TRP A 238 -5.67 4.62 -14.40
C TRP A 238 -4.85 5.93 -14.53
N PRO A 239 -4.08 6.14 -15.61
CA PRO A 239 -3.19 7.30 -15.70
C PRO A 239 -3.88 8.65 -15.58
N GLY A 240 -5.12 8.80 -16.04
CA GLY A 240 -5.87 10.06 -15.90
C GLY A 240 -6.08 10.45 -14.43
N LEU A 241 -6.50 9.48 -13.61
CA LEU A 241 -6.69 9.69 -12.17
C LEU A 241 -5.37 10.01 -11.46
N GLU A 242 -4.27 9.38 -11.88
CA GLU A 242 -2.95 9.65 -11.30
C GLU A 242 -2.44 11.04 -11.73
N GLN A 243 -2.68 11.48 -12.97
CA GLN A 243 -2.36 12.84 -13.42
C GLN A 243 -3.10 13.92 -12.62
N GLU A 244 -4.39 13.70 -12.30
CA GLU A 244 -5.17 14.61 -11.44
C GLU A 244 -4.51 14.78 -10.05
N GLU A 245 -4.10 13.68 -9.42
CA GLU A 245 -3.40 13.72 -8.14
C GLU A 245 -2.04 14.43 -8.24
N TYR A 246 -1.25 14.19 -9.29
CA TYR A 246 0.02 14.90 -9.53
C TYR A 246 -0.22 16.42 -9.64
N ALA A 247 -1.26 16.83 -10.39
CA ALA A 247 -1.60 18.24 -10.52
C ALA A 247 -2.00 18.87 -9.18
N ALA A 248 -2.80 18.18 -8.37
CA ALA A 248 -3.20 18.65 -7.04
C ALA A 248 -1.99 18.79 -6.10
N LEU A 249 -1.06 17.84 -6.11
CA LEU A 249 0.16 17.88 -5.31
C LEU A 249 1.10 19.01 -5.74
N ASN A 250 1.32 19.17 -7.05
CA ASN A 250 2.13 20.27 -7.58
C ASN A 250 1.55 21.63 -7.20
N THR A 251 0.22 21.77 -7.23
CA THR A 251 -0.46 22.98 -6.77
C THR A 251 -0.17 23.28 -5.30
N LYS A 252 -0.22 22.26 -4.42
CA LYS A 252 0.14 22.42 -2.98
C LYS A 252 1.60 22.88 -2.81
N VAL A 253 2.52 22.33 -3.61
CA VAL A 253 3.94 22.70 -3.56
C VAL A 253 4.16 24.13 -4.06
N GLU A 254 3.50 24.53 -5.16
CA GLU A 254 3.55 25.91 -5.69
C GLU A 254 3.00 26.94 -4.72
N GLN A 255 1.97 26.58 -3.94
CA GLN A 255 1.39 27.41 -2.88
C GLN A 255 2.23 27.45 -1.59
N GLY A 256 3.33 26.69 -1.51
CA GLY A 256 4.17 26.61 -0.31
C GLY A 256 3.55 25.84 0.85
N LEU A 257 2.49 25.07 0.60
CA LEU A 257 1.80 24.24 1.61
C LEU A 257 2.44 22.85 1.79
N ALA A 258 3.39 22.49 0.93
CA ALA A 258 4.01 21.17 0.86
C ALA A 258 5.53 21.28 0.61
N TYR A 259 6.29 20.27 1.02
CA TYR A 259 7.74 20.22 0.83
C TYR A 259 8.13 20.23 -0.66
N ARG A 260 9.05 21.11 -1.04
CA ARG A 260 9.60 21.18 -2.39
C ARG A 260 10.80 20.26 -2.53
N ALA A 261 10.61 19.14 -3.23
CA ALA A 261 11.70 18.21 -3.52
C ALA A 261 12.74 18.84 -4.47
N PRO A 262 14.04 18.46 -4.36
CA PRO A 262 15.05 18.88 -5.32
C PRO A 262 14.69 18.44 -6.74
N ASP A 263 14.97 19.28 -7.75
CA ASP A 263 14.66 18.98 -9.15
C ASP A 263 15.23 17.63 -9.61
N SER A 264 16.41 17.26 -9.08
CA SER A 264 17.07 16.00 -9.40
C SER A 264 16.34 14.75 -8.85
N ARG A 265 15.32 14.93 -8.00
CA ARG A 265 14.55 13.89 -7.30
C ARG A 265 13.06 13.89 -7.67
N LEU A 266 12.64 14.78 -8.56
CA LEU A 266 11.24 14.86 -8.97
C LEU A 266 10.86 13.64 -9.82
N ASP A 267 9.71 13.07 -9.50
CA ASP A 267 9.07 12.08 -10.35
C ASP A 267 8.41 12.76 -11.54
N GLN A 268 8.21 12.01 -12.62
CA GLN A 268 7.48 12.46 -13.78
C GLN A 268 6.03 11.98 -13.71
N PRO A 269 5.06 12.80 -14.14
CA PRO A 269 3.68 12.34 -14.29
C PRO A 269 3.60 11.08 -15.17
N PRO A 270 2.64 10.18 -14.89
CA PRO A 270 2.49 8.97 -15.68
C PRO A 270 2.11 9.33 -17.11
N ALA A 271 2.66 8.55 -18.04
CA ALA A 271 2.32 8.61 -19.44
C ALA A 271 0.83 8.33 -19.65
N ALA A 272 0.20 9.01 -20.61
CA ALA A 272 -1.22 8.79 -20.90
C ALA A 272 -1.47 7.35 -21.38
N ASP A 273 -2.64 6.80 -21.06
CA ASP A 273 -3.08 5.52 -21.64
C ASP A 273 -3.26 5.71 -23.14
N LEU A 274 -2.58 4.88 -23.94
CA LEU A 274 -2.67 4.91 -25.39
C LEU A 274 -4.12 4.85 -25.89
N ARG A 275 -4.99 4.10 -25.20
CA ARG A 275 -6.40 3.94 -25.59
C ARG A 275 -7.22 5.19 -25.32
N SER A 276 -6.72 6.13 -24.51
CA SER A 276 -7.34 7.44 -24.28
C SER A 276 -6.92 8.48 -25.32
N ILE A 277 -5.95 8.17 -26.19
CA ILE A 277 -5.49 9.07 -27.26
C ILE A 277 -6.16 8.67 -28.57
N LYS A 278 -6.79 9.64 -29.24
CA LYS A 278 -7.32 9.43 -30.59
C LYS A 278 -6.15 9.00 -31.50
N PRO A 279 -6.23 7.85 -32.19
CA PRO A 279 -5.09 7.23 -32.87
C PRO A 279 -4.76 7.89 -34.21
N THR A 280 -4.63 9.21 -34.22
CA THR A 280 -4.16 10.01 -35.35
C THR A 280 -2.66 10.23 -35.19
N MET A 281 -1.90 10.26 -36.29
CA MET A 281 -0.45 10.40 -36.22
C MET A 281 0.02 11.67 -35.50
N GLN A 282 -0.70 12.78 -35.67
CA GLN A 282 -0.43 14.03 -34.94
C GLN A 282 -0.45 13.84 -33.41
N ASN A 283 -1.33 12.96 -32.90
CA ASN A 283 -1.45 12.72 -31.47
C ASN A 283 -0.51 11.61 -30.97
N LEU A 284 -0.11 10.69 -31.85
CA LEU A 284 0.78 9.58 -31.51
C LEU A 284 2.27 9.97 -31.62
N GLN A 285 2.60 10.95 -32.46
CA GLN A 285 3.97 11.46 -32.58
C GLN A 285 4.30 12.39 -31.41
N GLY A 286 5.39 12.09 -30.70
CA GLY A 286 5.89 12.91 -29.60
C GLY A 286 5.17 12.73 -28.26
N THR A 287 4.04 12.03 -28.21
CA THR A 287 3.33 11.79 -26.96
C THR A 287 3.94 10.63 -26.18
N ARG A 288 4.26 10.85 -24.90
CA ARG A 288 4.66 9.78 -23.98
C ARG A 288 3.41 8.96 -23.63
N VAL A 289 3.37 7.71 -24.08
CA VAL A 289 2.26 6.77 -23.85
C VAL A 289 2.68 5.58 -23.01
N SER A 290 1.84 5.18 -22.06
CA SER A 290 1.98 3.90 -21.38
C SER A 290 1.45 2.80 -22.31
N THR A 291 2.25 1.81 -22.69
CA THR A 291 1.78 0.71 -23.55
C THR A 291 2.40 -0.64 -23.18
N ASP A 292 1.53 -1.62 -22.96
CA ASP A 292 1.89 -3.05 -23.00
C ASP A 292 1.74 -3.63 -24.42
N GLY A 293 1.34 -2.81 -25.39
CA GLY A 293 0.87 -3.23 -26.70
C GLY A 293 1.94 -3.17 -27.79
N VAL A 294 2.51 -4.35 -28.13
CA VAL A 294 3.40 -4.57 -29.30
C VAL A 294 2.79 -4.05 -30.62
N TRP A 295 1.46 -3.97 -30.70
CA TRP A 295 0.76 -3.46 -31.88
C TRP A 295 1.11 -2.00 -32.20
N LEU A 296 1.41 -1.14 -31.20
CA LEU A 296 1.72 0.27 -31.45
C LEU A 296 3.03 0.43 -32.20
N SER A 297 4.09 -0.28 -31.77
CA SER A 297 5.38 -0.26 -32.48
C SER A 297 5.23 -0.78 -33.91
N ASN A 298 4.39 -1.79 -34.11
CA ASN A 298 4.12 -2.31 -35.45
C ASN A 298 3.33 -1.30 -36.28
N PHE A 299 2.33 -0.64 -35.69
CA PHE A 299 1.53 0.37 -36.37
C PHE A 299 2.35 1.61 -36.76
N LEU A 300 3.24 2.08 -35.89
CA LEU A 300 4.15 3.21 -36.18
C LEU A 300 5.10 2.85 -37.32
N LYS A 301 5.77 1.68 -37.25
CA LYS A 301 6.65 1.19 -38.33
C LYS A 301 5.92 1.06 -39.67
N LEU A 302 4.71 0.51 -39.63
CA LEU A 302 3.88 0.35 -40.82
C LEU A 302 3.46 1.69 -41.41
N THR A 303 3.16 2.67 -40.55
CA THR A 303 2.82 4.02 -40.97
C THR A 303 4.02 4.74 -41.60
N ASP A 304 5.21 4.62 -41.02
CA ASP A 304 6.43 5.22 -41.60
C ASP A 304 6.82 4.57 -42.92
N ARG A 305 6.51 3.28 -43.07
CA ARG A 305 6.65 2.58 -44.35
C ARG A 305 5.64 3.08 -45.38
N LEU A 306 4.37 3.25 -45.00
CA LEU A 306 3.33 3.79 -45.87
C LEU A 306 3.64 5.23 -46.31
N LYS A 307 4.17 6.08 -45.43
CA LYS A 307 4.63 7.45 -45.79
C LYS A 307 5.69 7.46 -46.88
N ARG A 308 6.60 6.48 -46.87
CA ARG A 308 7.70 6.39 -47.85
C ARG A 308 7.24 5.77 -49.16
N GLU A 309 6.45 4.70 -49.09
CA GLU A 309 6.03 3.93 -50.27
C GLU A 309 4.78 4.51 -50.95
N ASP A 310 3.88 5.17 -50.22
CA ASP A 310 2.66 5.78 -50.75
C ASP A 310 2.23 7.06 -49.97
N PRO A 311 2.96 8.18 -50.13
CA PRO A 311 2.71 9.42 -49.42
C PRO A 311 1.37 10.07 -49.78
N THR A 312 0.84 9.79 -50.97
CA THR A 312 -0.48 10.27 -51.43
C THR A 312 -1.60 9.62 -50.65
N PHE A 313 -1.63 8.30 -50.60
CA PHE A 313 -2.64 7.56 -49.83
C PHE A 313 -2.56 7.92 -48.34
N TYR A 314 -1.34 8.05 -47.80
CA TYR A 314 -1.16 8.48 -46.42
C TYR A 314 -1.78 9.86 -46.15
N ARG A 315 -1.47 10.89 -46.97
CA ARG A 315 -2.00 12.26 -46.76
C ARG A 315 -3.51 12.33 -46.82
N GLU A 316 -4.14 11.55 -47.69
CA GLU A 316 -5.61 11.51 -47.82
C GLU A 316 -6.32 10.87 -46.61
N HIS A 317 -5.64 9.99 -45.86
CA HIS A 317 -6.30 9.15 -44.83
C HIS A 317 -5.73 9.34 -43.41
N ALA A 318 -4.66 10.12 -43.24
CA ALA A 318 -3.96 10.27 -41.96
C ALA A 318 -4.72 11.10 -40.89
N ASP A 319 -5.71 11.90 -41.30
CA ASP A 319 -6.50 12.77 -40.40
C ASP A 319 -7.65 12.02 -39.69
N GLY A 320 -7.87 10.74 -40.04
CA GLY A 320 -8.95 9.92 -39.50
C GLY A 320 -10.33 10.25 -40.08
N SER A 321 -10.41 11.04 -41.15
CA SER A 321 -11.63 11.25 -41.93
C SER A 321 -11.90 9.99 -42.77
N ARG A 322 -12.89 9.19 -42.36
CA ARG A 322 -13.30 8.04 -43.18
C ARG A 322 -14.09 8.52 -44.38
N ALA A 323 -13.48 8.48 -45.56
CA ALA A 323 -14.26 8.41 -46.79
C ALA A 323 -15.04 7.08 -46.81
N ARG A 324 -16.38 7.13 -46.79
CA ARG A 324 -17.21 5.93 -47.02
C ARG A 324 -16.80 5.31 -48.37
N GLY A 325 -16.69 3.98 -48.44
CA GLY A 325 -16.39 3.27 -49.70
C GLY A 325 -14.92 2.91 -49.95
N LEU A 326 -14.05 2.97 -48.93
CA LEU A 326 -12.62 2.62 -49.01
C LEU A 326 -12.30 1.25 -49.65
N GLY A 327 -13.21 0.29 -49.61
CA GLY A 327 -12.99 -1.06 -50.17
C GLY A 327 -12.59 -1.08 -51.65
N SER A 328 -13.01 -0.09 -52.45
CA SER A 328 -12.67 0.02 -53.87
C SER A 328 -11.37 0.79 -54.16
N ARG A 329 -10.83 1.53 -53.18
CA ARG A 329 -9.62 2.39 -53.35
C ARG A 329 -8.34 1.76 -52.80
N VAL A 330 -8.45 0.66 -52.06
CA VAL A 330 -7.30 -0.05 -51.48
C VAL A 330 -6.74 -1.04 -52.47
N LYS A 331 -5.55 -0.74 -53.00
CA LYS A 331 -4.91 -1.51 -54.07
C LYS A 331 -3.77 -2.39 -53.56
N THR A 332 -3.03 -1.94 -52.54
CA THR A 332 -1.80 -2.63 -52.11
C THR A 332 -1.97 -3.44 -50.82
N PRO A 333 -1.15 -4.49 -50.58
CA PRO A 333 -1.10 -5.19 -49.29
C PRO A 333 -0.77 -4.26 -48.12
N LEU A 334 0.12 -3.28 -48.34
CA LEU A 334 0.53 -2.31 -47.33
C LEU A 334 -0.63 -1.41 -46.89
N GLN A 335 -1.42 -0.89 -47.84
CA GLN A 335 -2.61 -0.10 -47.54
C GLN A 335 -3.65 -0.91 -46.75
N ARG A 336 -3.87 -2.19 -47.11
CA ARG A 336 -4.78 -3.10 -46.39
C ARG A 336 -4.34 -3.32 -44.95
N GLU A 337 -3.06 -3.59 -44.75
CA GLU A 337 -2.50 -3.82 -43.41
C GLU A 337 -2.60 -2.56 -42.55
N TRP A 338 -2.38 -1.38 -43.14
CA TRP A 338 -2.46 -0.11 -42.43
C TRP A 338 -3.89 0.21 -42.00
N LEU A 339 -4.86 0.11 -42.91
CA LEU A 339 -6.27 0.34 -42.60
C LEU A 339 -6.81 -0.65 -41.56
N LYS A 340 -6.35 -1.90 -41.58
CA LYS A 340 -6.70 -2.89 -40.57
C LYS A 340 -6.23 -2.45 -39.18
N ASN A 341 -4.97 -2.03 -39.06
CA ASN A 341 -4.41 -1.57 -37.79
C ASN A 341 -5.05 -0.26 -37.31
N ASP A 342 -5.28 0.70 -38.21
CA ASP A 342 -6.00 1.94 -37.91
C ASP A 342 -7.42 1.65 -37.40
N THR A 343 -8.13 0.75 -38.06
CA THR A 343 -9.48 0.33 -37.65
C THR A 343 -9.47 -0.34 -36.27
N ILE A 344 -8.48 -1.18 -35.99
CA ILE A 344 -8.30 -1.79 -34.66
C ILE A 344 -8.03 -0.72 -33.62
N ALA A 345 -7.13 0.22 -33.89
CA ALA A 345 -6.77 1.30 -32.98
C ALA A 345 -7.99 2.18 -32.68
N LEU A 346 -8.74 2.59 -33.70
CA LEU A 346 -9.93 3.43 -33.55
C LEU A 346 -11.05 2.70 -32.80
N THR A 347 -11.24 1.41 -33.05
CA THR A 347 -12.21 0.58 -32.32
C THR A 347 -11.83 0.47 -30.84
N ARG A 348 -10.54 0.28 -30.55
CA ARG A 348 -10.01 0.24 -29.19
C ARG A 348 -10.17 1.56 -28.45
N TYR A 349 -9.85 2.66 -29.11
CA TYR A 349 -10.07 4.01 -28.61
C TYR A 349 -11.54 4.25 -28.29
N LYS A 350 -12.45 4.03 -29.26
CA LYS A 350 -13.90 4.23 -29.05
C LYS A 350 -14.45 3.37 -27.92
N GLY A 351 -14.07 2.09 -27.86
CA GLY A 351 -14.49 1.19 -26.78
C GLY A 351 -13.99 1.63 -25.41
N HIS A 352 -12.73 2.07 -25.33
CA HIS A 352 -12.16 2.61 -24.09
C HIS A 352 -12.79 3.93 -23.68
N MET A 353 -13.00 4.88 -24.60
CA MET A 353 -13.63 6.17 -24.28
C MET A 353 -15.09 6.02 -23.84
N LYS A 354 -15.82 5.06 -24.41
CA LYS A 354 -17.15 4.68 -23.89
C LYS A 354 -17.06 4.19 -22.44
N ALA A 355 -16.05 3.38 -22.13
CA ALA A 355 -15.82 2.91 -20.77
C ALA A 355 -15.40 4.05 -19.82
N VAL A 356 -14.54 4.97 -20.25
CA VAL A 356 -14.15 6.18 -19.49
C VAL A 356 -15.37 7.02 -19.16
N THR A 357 -16.30 7.21 -20.10
CA THR A 357 -17.54 7.96 -19.89
C THR A 357 -18.37 7.33 -18.76
N ILE A 358 -18.57 6.00 -18.80
CA ILE A 358 -19.29 5.24 -17.76
C ILE A 358 -18.56 5.33 -16.39
N VAL A 359 -17.23 5.29 -16.38
CA VAL A 359 -16.44 5.44 -15.15
C VAL A 359 -16.66 6.83 -14.54
N ASN A 360 -16.62 7.87 -15.35
CA ASN A 360 -16.82 9.25 -14.90
C ASN A 360 -18.26 9.49 -14.40
N GLU A 361 -19.28 8.96 -15.09
CA GLU A 361 -20.67 8.98 -14.62
C GLU A 361 -20.80 8.32 -13.23
N GLY A 362 -20.18 7.14 -13.05
CA GLY A 362 -20.18 6.43 -11.77
C GLY A 362 -19.39 7.13 -10.66
N ARG A 363 -18.25 7.75 -10.99
CA ARG A 363 -17.45 8.57 -10.06
C ARG A 363 -18.26 9.77 -9.59
N GLN A 364 -18.88 10.51 -10.52
CA GLN A 364 -19.71 11.67 -10.18
C GLN A 364 -20.88 11.28 -9.29
N LEU A 365 -21.59 10.18 -9.61
CA LEU A 365 -22.66 9.67 -8.76
C LEU A 365 -22.17 9.38 -7.33
N PHE A 366 -21.00 8.75 -7.17
CA PHE A 366 -20.44 8.47 -5.86
C PHE A 366 -20.15 9.76 -5.07
N VAL A 367 -19.56 10.76 -5.73
CA VAL A 367 -19.29 12.08 -5.12
C VAL A 367 -20.59 12.77 -4.73
N ASP A 368 -21.55 12.88 -5.64
CA ASP A 368 -22.86 13.51 -5.41
C ASP A 368 -23.58 12.89 -4.20
N TRP A 369 -23.65 11.55 -4.17
CA TRP A 369 -24.34 10.81 -3.12
C TRP A 369 -23.66 11.03 -1.77
N ARG A 370 -22.33 10.89 -1.72
CA ARG A 370 -21.59 11.13 -0.48
C ARG A 370 -21.77 12.55 0.03
N THR A 371 -21.68 13.56 -0.84
CA THR A 371 -21.89 14.96 -0.45
C THR A 371 -23.31 15.17 0.07
N ALA A 372 -24.32 14.54 -0.53
CA ALA A 372 -25.68 14.57 -0.01
C ALA A 372 -25.77 13.95 1.40
N VAL A 373 -25.17 12.78 1.63
CA VAL A 373 -25.15 12.13 2.96
C VAL A 373 -24.43 13.00 4.00
N GLN A 374 -23.30 13.62 3.62
CA GLN A 374 -22.57 14.53 4.51
C GLN A 374 -23.40 15.76 4.86
N ASN A 375 -24.10 16.36 3.89
CA ASN A 375 -24.96 17.52 4.10
C ASN A 375 -26.19 17.20 4.96
N ALA A 376 -26.68 15.95 4.92
CA ALA A 376 -27.78 15.50 5.76
C ALA A 376 -27.38 15.37 7.25
N GLY A 377 -26.08 15.36 7.58
CA GLY A 377 -25.61 15.46 8.96
C GLY A 377 -26.04 14.30 9.88
N GLY A 378 -26.37 13.13 9.31
CA GLY A 378 -26.88 11.97 10.05
C GLY A 378 -28.40 11.78 9.98
N GLU A 379 -29.12 12.74 9.42
CA GLU A 379 -30.53 12.56 9.06
C GLU A 379 -30.68 11.67 7.81
N PRO A 380 -31.81 10.94 7.66
CA PRO A 380 -32.11 10.24 6.43
C PRO A 380 -32.14 11.19 5.24
N LEU A 381 -31.62 10.73 4.10
CA LEU A 381 -31.77 11.46 2.85
C LEU A 381 -33.25 11.56 2.46
N ASP A 382 -33.60 12.62 1.74
CA ASP A 382 -34.88 12.71 1.05
C ASP A 382 -35.10 11.43 0.20
N PRO A 383 -36.18 10.67 0.44
CA PRO A 383 -36.46 9.43 -0.28
C PRO A 383 -36.46 9.59 -1.80
N ASP A 384 -36.93 10.74 -2.31
CA ASP A 384 -36.97 10.99 -3.76
C ASP A 384 -35.56 11.17 -4.32
N LEU A 385 -34.70 11.90 -3.61
CA LEU A 385 -33.29 12.08 -3.98
C LEU A 385 -32.52 10.76 -3.90
N GLU A 386 -32.73 9.97 -2.84
CA GLU A 386 -32.11 8.66 -2.69
C GLU A 386 -32.53 7.72 -3.84
N GLN A 387 -33.82 7.71 -4.19
CA GLN A 387 -34.33 6.92 -5.29
C GLN A 387 -33.73 7.36 -6.65
N GLN A 388 -33.55 8.66 -6.87
CA GLN A 388 -32.84 9.16 -8.06
C GLN A 388 -31.39 8.66 -8.13
N PHE A 389 -30.67 8.64 -7.01
CA PHE A 389 -29.31 8.10 -6.98
C PHE A 389 -29.29 6.60 -7.25
N ARG A 390 -30.23 5.82 -6.70
CA ARG A 390 -30.39 4.39 -6.98
C ARG A 390 -30.62 4.14 -8.47
N LEU A 391 -31.53 4.89 -9.10
CA LEU A 391 -31.81 4.78 -10.53
C LEU A 391 -30.58 5.10 -11.40
N ARG A 392 -29.85 6.18 -11.08
CA ARG A 392 -28.58 6.53 -11.75
C ARG A 392 -27.54 5.41 -11.59
N GLY A 393 -27.44 4.81 -10.40
CA GLY A 393 -26.54 3.71 -10.11
C GLY A 393 -26.87 2.46 -10.93
N ASP A 394 -28.15 2.09 -11.00
CA ASP A 394 -28.62 0.93 -11.75
C ASP A 394 -28.45 1.13 -13.27
N GLU A 395 -28.70 2.34 -13.78
CA GLU A 395 -28.45 2.68 -15.17
C GLU A 395 -26.95 2.57 -15.51
N ASN A 396 -26.09 3.16 -14.67
CA ASN A 396 -24.65 3.07 -14.84
C ASN A 396 -24.16 1.61 -14.80
N HIS A 397 -24.70 0.80 -13.89
CA HIS A 397 -24.42 -0.63 -13.82
C HIS A 397 -24.84 -1.37 -15.09
N LYS A 398 -26.04 -1.10 -15.62
CA LYS A 398 -26.51 -1.67 -16.89
C LYS A 398 -25.59 -1.30 -18.05
N LYS A 399 -25.18 -0.01 -18.16
CA LYS A 399 -24.19 0.45 -19.16
C LYS A 399 -22.86 -0.28 -19.02
N LEU A 400 -22.37 -0.47 -17.79
CA LEU A 400 -21.14 -1.20 -17.49
C LEU A 400 -21.24 -2.68 -17.91
N GLN A 401 -22.38 -3.35 -17.68
CA GLN A 401 -22.59 -4.74 -18.07
C GLN A 401 -22.67 -4.93 -19.59
N ALA A 402 -23.17 -3.93 -20.32
CA ALA A 402 -23.25 -3.94 -21.78
C ALA A 402 -21.89 -3.73 -22.47
N LEU A 403 -20.81 -3.41 -21.74
CA LEU A 403 -19.47 -3.30 -22.29
C LEU A 403 -18.89 -4.69 -22.62
N ALA A 404 -18.08 -4.76 -23.68
CA ALA A 404 -17.27 -5.95 -23.94
C ALA A 404 -16.36 -6.25 -22.72
N VAL A 405 -16.12 -7.54 -22.47
CA VAL A 405 -15.45 -8.06 -21.26
C VAL A 405 -14.18 -7.30 -20.91
N THR A 406 -13.31 -7.04 -21.89
CA THR A 406 -12.04 -6.31 -21.69
C THR A 406 -12.25 -4.90 -21.13
N TYR A 407 -13.22 -4.14 -21.66
CA TYR A 407 -13.51 -2.79 -21.18
C TYR A 407 -14.27 -2.81 -19.87
N ARG A 408 -15.14 -3.80 -19.65
CA ARG A 408 -15.87 -3.99 -18.39
C ARG A 408 -14.91 -4.27 -17.24
N VAL A 409 -13.91 -5.13 -17.43
CA VAL A 409 -12.88 -5.42 -16.40
C VAL A 409 -12.07 -4.16 -16.07
N TRP A 410 -11.65 -3.40 -17.09
CA TRP A 410 -10.95 -2.14 -16.90
C TRP A 410 -11.80 -1.10 -16.15
N ALA A 411 -13.05 -0.89 -16.60
CA ALA A 411 -13.96 0.10 -16.01
C ALA A 411 -14.31 -0.24 -14.57
N ARG A 412 -14.51 -1.53 -14.25
CA ARG A 412 -14.65 -2.01 -12.88
C ARG A 412 -13.44 -1.60 -12.04
N LYS A 413 -12.21 -1.91 -12.47
CA LYS A 413 -11.01 -1.51 -11.73
C LYS A 413 -10.93 0.00 -11.56
N ALA A 414 -11.16 0.77 -12.61
CA ALA A 414 -11.10 2.23 -12.57
C ALA A 414 -12.14 2.83 -11.60
N LEU A 415 -13.36 2.29 -11.56
CA LEU A 415 -14.39 2.68 -10.58
C LEU A 415 -13.97 2.37 -9.15
N ASP A 416 -13.31 1.23 -8.89
CA ASP A 416 -12.78 0.93 -7.54
C ASP A 416 -11.69 1.93 -7.14
N ASP A 417 -10.76 2.25 -8.06
CA ASP A 417 -9.70 3.23 -7.80
C ASP A 417 -10.30 4.63 -7.57
N CYS A 418 -11.30 5.04 -8.37
CA CYS A 418 -12.00 6.32 -8.18
C CYS A 418 -12.67 6.38 -6.80
N ARG A 419 -13.45 5.36 -6.42
CA ARG A 419 -14.07 5.30 -5.08
C ARG A 419 -13.03 5.45 -3.98
N ALA A 420 -11.91 4.74 -4.09
CA ALA A 420 -10.85 4.80 -3.10
C ALA A 420 -10.17 6.18 -2.98
N VAL A 421 -10.00 6.89 -4.09
CA VAL A 421 -9.47 8.27 -4.10
C VAL A 421 -10.50 9.25 -3.56
N GLU A 422 -11.76 9.10 -3.95
CA GLU A 422 -12.80 10.03 -3.57
C GLU A 422 -13.11 9.98 -2.08
N MET A 423 -12.90 8.87 -1.37
CA MET A 423 -13.09 8.79 0.08
C MET A 423 -12.38 9.90 0.87
N SER A 424 -12.91 10.24 2.05
CA SER A 424 -12.31 11.24 2.95
C SER A 424 -12.09 10.64 4.35
N PRO A 425 -10.84 10.30 4.73
CA PRO A 425 -9.63 10.35 3.91
C PRO A 425 -9.64 9.29 2.78
N PRO A 426 -8.81 9.45 1.73
CA PRO A 426 -8.66 8.43 0.69
C PRO A 426 -8.26 7.08 1.27
N ILE A 427 -8.74 5.97 0.70
CA ILE A 427 -8.50 4.63 1.26
C ILE A 427 -7.01 4.29 1.25
N LEU A 428 -6.37 4.47 0.09
CA LEU A 428 -4.96 4.10 -0.11
C LEU A 428 -4.03 5.16 0.48
N PHE A 429 -3.04 4.73 1.26
CA PHE A 429 -1.96 5.60 1.77
C PHE A 429 -1.28 6.41 0.67
N TRP A 430 -1.07 5.81 -0.51
CA TRP A 430 -0.54 6.52 -1.67
C TRP A 430 -1.28 7.84 -1.89
N SER A 431 -2.62 7.81 -1.89
CA SER A 431 -3.47 8.99 -2.14
C SER A 431 -3.59 9.97 -0.97
N ARG A 432 -3.06 9.63 0.20
CA ARG A 432 -3.03 10.52 1.37
C ARG A 432 -1.77 11.40 1.42
N ARG A 433 -0.80 11.18 0.52
CA ARG A 433 0.46 11.92 0.47
C ARG A 433 0.23 13.42 0.29
N ASP A 434 1.02 14.25 0.97
CA ASP A 434 1.06 15.70 0.74
C ASP A 434 2.11 16.12 -0.28
N THR A 435 3.09 15.24 -0.56
CA THR A 435 4.22 15.51 -1.45
C THR A 435 4.61 14.24 -2.22
N HIS A 436 5.17 14.39 -3.42
CA HIS A 436 5.75 13.27 -4.17
C HIS A 436 6.92 12.62 -3.43
N PRO A 437 7.04 11.27 -3.41
CA PRO A 437 8.26 10.57 -2.97
C PRO A 437 9.51 11.09 -3.68
N LEU A 438 10.64 11.12 -2.98
CA LEU A 438 11.93 11.42 -3.62
C LEU A 438 12.34 10.23 -4.50
N VAL A 439 12.60 10.50 -5.78
CA VAL A 439 13.04 9.45 -6.70
C VAL A 439 14.44 8.97 -6.34
N VAL A 440 14.55 7.68 -6.03
CA VAL A 440 15.83 6.99 -5.84
C VAL A 440 16.46 6.64 -7.19
N LYS A 441 17.79 6.66 -7.26
CA LYS A 441 18.57 6.44 -8.49
C LYS A 441 19.38 5.16 -8.40
N SER A 442 19.75 4.61 -9.55
CA SER A 442 20.68 3.48 -9.62
C SER A 442 22.07 3.88 -9.10
N GLY A 443 22.74 2.96 -8.41
CA GLY A 443 24.03 3.21 -7.75
C GLY A 443 23.95 3.90 -6.39
N GLU A 444 22.74 4.20 -5.87
CA GLU A 444 22.58 4.75 -4.53
C GLU A 444 22.53 3.68 -3.42
N PHE A 445 22.39 2.42 -3.84
CA PHE A 445 22.42 1.24 -2.99
C PHE A 445 23.46 0.25 -3.52
N GLU A 446 23.93 -0.64 -2.66
CA GLU A 446 24.77 -1.79 -3.03
C GLU A 446 24.03 -3.09 -2.72
N PRO A 447 23.79 -3.99 -3.70
CA PRO A 447 24.22 -3.91 -5.10
C PRO A 447 23.58 -2.77 -5.93
N SER A 448 24.34 -2.19 -6.86
CA SER A 448 23.95 -1.01 -7.66
C SER A 448 22.68 -1.14 -8.50
N ASN A 449 22.25 -2.39 -8.78
CA ASN A 449 21.03 -2.71 -9.51
C ASN A 449 19.80 -2.90 -8.61
N ARG A 450 19.93 -2.67 -7.31
CA ARG A 450 18.86 -2.79 -6.32
C ARG A 450 18.41 -1.43 -5.83
N HIS A 451 17.15 -1.33 -5.48
CA HIS A 451 16.54 -0.10 -4.97
C HIS A 451 15.73 -0.40 -3.71
N MET A 452 15.63 0.60 -2.84
CA MET A 452 14.77 0.56 -1.68
C MET A 452 13.85 1.77 -1.63
N ALA A 453 12.65 1.56 -1.12
CA ALA A 453 11.76 2.61 -0.68
C ALA A 453 11.97 2.87 0.82
N LEU A 454 11.86 4.13 1.24
CA LEU A 454 11.75 4.51 2.64
C LEU A 454 10.30 4.80 2.97
N LEU A 455 9.71 3.99 3.85
CA LEU A 455 8.39 4.22 4.42
C LEU A 455 8.51 4.84 5.80
N ASP A 456 7.75 5.89 6.03
CA ASP A 456 7.52 6.47 7.35
C ASP A 456 6.20 5.94 7.91
N VAL A 457 6.28 5.15 8.97
CA VAL A 457 5.15 4.44 9.57
C VAL A 457 4.89 5.00 10.97
N VAL A 458 3.70 5.55 11.16
CA VAL A 458 3.23 6.11 12.43
C VAL A 458 2.08 5.24 12.92
N PRO A 459 2.28 4.34 13.89
CA PRO A 459 1.19 3.54 14.43
C PRO A 459 0.16 4.41 15.15
N ASN A 460 -1.11 4.02 15.09
CA ASN A 460 -2.21 4.67 15.80
C ASN A 460 -2.96 3.67 16.68
N ALA A 461 -3.64 4.18 17.71
CA ALA A 461 -4.33 3.35 18.69
C ALA A 461 -5.79 3.03 18.31
N ASN A 462 -6.27 3.53 17.17
CA ASN A 462 -7.70 3.43 16.81
C ASN A 462 -8.17 1.99 16.66
N LEU A 463 -7.31 1.12 16.14
CA LEU A 463 -7.62 -0.29 16.01
C LEU A 463 -7.77 -0.98 17.37
N LEU A 464 -6.94 -0.60 18.35
CA LEU A 464 -6.98 -1.15 19.71
C LEU A 464 -8.28 -0.80 20.43
N LEU A 465 -8.79 0.41 20.21
CA LEU A 465 -10.09 0.83 20.73
C LEU A 465 -11.24 -0.03 20.21
N LYS A 466 -11.16 -0.50 18.96
CA LYS A 466 -12.20 -1.31 18.32
C LYS A 466 -12.05 -2.80 18.65
N LEU A 467 -10.81 -3.29 18.66
CA LEU A 467 -10.43 -4.68 18.92
C LEU A 467 -9.88 -4.83 20.35
N ASP A 468 -10.68 -4.44 21.33
CA ASP A 468 -10.33 -4.41 22.77
C ASP A 468 -10.19 -5.80 23.44
N SER A 469 -10.44 -6.89 22.71
CA SER A 469 -10.41 -8.24 23.24
C SER A 469 -9.66 -9.20 22.30
N LEU A 470 -9.09 -10.25 22.90
CA LEU A 470 -8.41 -11.30 22.17
C LEU A 470 -9.34 -11.97 21.14
N ASP A 471 -10.59 -12.21 21.51
CA ASP A 471 -11.60 -12.83 20.64
C ASP A 471 -11.86 -11.96 19.40
N LYS A 472 -12.02 -10.65 19.58
CA LYS A 472 -12.19 -9.70 18.47
C LYS A 472 -10.97 -9.69 17.55
N MET A 473 -9.75 -9.71 18.12
CA MET A 473 -8.52 -9.79 17.34
C MET A 473 -8.44 -11.10 16.52
N ILE A 474 -8.78 -12.23 17.14
CA ILE A 474 -8.79 -13.54 16.48
C ILE A 474 -9.83 -13.57 15.36
N CYS A 475 -11.04 -13.07 15.59
CA CYS A 475 -12.06 -12.93 14.56
C CYS A 475 -11.60 -12.04 13.42
N PHE A 476 -10.99 -10.88 13.71
CA PHE A 476 -10.42 -10.01 12.68
C PHE A 476 -9.36 -10.73 11.85
N ARG A 477 -8.43 -11.44 12.49
CA ARG A 477 -7.41 -12.22 11.78
C ARG A 477 -8.02 -13.29 10.90
N HIS A 478 -9.03 -14.02 11.40
CA HIS A 478 -9.74 -15.05 10.65
C HIS A 478 -10.42 -14.44 9.41
N VAL A 479 -11.17 -13.36 9.59
CA VAL A 479 -11.82 -12.62 8.50
C VAL A 479 -10.80 -12.19 7.44
N MET A 480 -9.70 -11.57 7.86
CA MET A 480 -8.65 -11.12 6.95
C MET A 480 -7.95 -12.27 6.21
N ALA A 481 -7.75 -13.42 6.88
CA ALA A 481 -7.18 -14.61 6.25
C ALA A 481 -8.11 -15.18 5.18
N THR A 482 -9.40 -15.33 5.48
CA THR A 482 -10.42 -15.82 4.54
C THR A 482 -10.55 -14.88 3.33
N PHE A 483 -10.58 -13.58 3.56
CA PHE A 483 -10.74 -12.57 2.52
C PHE A 483 -9.54 -12.35 1.62
N THR A 484 -8.35 -12.84 2.01
CA THR A 484 -7.12 -12.65 1.21
C THR A 484 -7.28 -13.14 -0.23
N GLN A 485 -8.10 -14.18 -0.45
CA GLN A 485 -8.36 -14.76 -1.78
C GLN A 485 -9.61 -14.18 -2.47
N ALA A 486 -10.41 -13.38 -1.77
CA ALA A 486 -11.72 -12.88 -2.22
C ALA A 486 -11.75 -11.37 -2.48
N LEU A 487 -10.61 -10.67 -2.42
CA LEU A 487 -10.56 -9.21 -2.59
C LEU A 487 -11.13 -8.72 -3.94
N SER A 488 -11.12 -9.56 -4.98
CA SER A 488 -11.69 -9.25 -6.28
C SER A 488 -13.20 -9.51 -6.39
N TYR A 489 -13.79 -10.20 -5.42
CA TYR A 489 -15.20 -10.60 -5.43
C TYR A 489 -16.09 -9.44 -4.99
N THR A 490 -17.37 -9.52 -5.32
CA THR A 490 -18.37 -8.62 -4.74
C THR A 490 -18.51 -8.88 -3.24
N VAL A 491 -19.03 -7.90 -2.49
CA VAL A 491 -19.20 -8.05 -1.03
C VAL A 491 -20.03 -9.31 -0.67
N PRO A 492 -21.20 -9.59 -1.28
CA PRO A 492 -21.97 -10.78 -0.96
C PRO A 492 -21.24 -12.09 -1.30
N GLU A 493 -20.57 -12.15 -2.45
CA GLU A 493 -19.78 -13.33 -2.86
C GLU A 493 -18.62 -13.61 -1.89
N ALA A 494 -17.97 -12.57 -1.38
CA ALA A 494 -16.92 -12.72 -0.38
C ALA A 494 -17.47 -13.17 0.98
N LEU A 495 -18.61 -12.62 1.41
CA LEU A 495 -19.24 -12.95 2.68
C LEU A 495 -19.67 -14.42 2.77
N LYS A 496 -20.04 -15.05 1.65
CA LYS A 496 -20.30 -16.50 1.56
C LYS A 496 -19.11 -17.38 1.98
N MET A 497 -17.89 -16.84 1.96
CA MET A 497 -16.71 -17.55 2.45
C MET A 497 -16.57 -17.48 3.98
N LEU A 498 -17.26 -16.56 4.65
CA LEU A 498 -17.27 -16.42 6.11
C LEU A 498 -18.49 -17.07 6.76
N VAL A 499 -19.66 -16.88 6.14
CA VAL A 499 -20.94 -17.39 6.63
C VAL A 499 -21.59 -18.23 5.53
N HIS A 500 -22.36 -19.25 5.93
CA HIS A 500 -23.10 -20.08 4.98
C HIS A 500 -24.03 -19.23 4.10
N ASP A 501 -24.24 -19.65 2.85
CA ASP A 501 -25.05 -18.95 1.85
C ASP A 501 -26.43 -18.51 2.36
N THR A 502 -27.09 -19.33 3.19
CA THR A 502 -28.41 -19.04 3.76
C THR A 502 -28.41 -17.93 4.81
N GLY A 503 -27.26 -17.59 5.39
CA GLY A 503 -27.11 -16.61 6.46
C GLY A 503 -26.52 -15.26 6.01
N VAL A 504 -26.17 -15.10 4.73
CA VAL A 504 -25.48 -13.89 4.24
C VAL A 504 -26.37 -12.66 4.38
N GLU A 505 -27.66 -12.77 4.08
CA GLU A 505 -28.58 -11.63 4.15
C GLU A 505 -28.81 -11.16 5.60
N GLU A 506 -28.95 -12.08 6.56
CA GLU A 506 -29.01 -11.68 7.97
C GLU A 506 -27.67 -11.12 8.45
N PHE A 507 -26.55 -11.71 8.02
CA PHE A 507 -25.23 -11.23 8.40
C PHE A 507 -24.97 -9.80 7.90
N VAL A 508 -25.33 -9.49 6.65
CA VAL A 508 -25.18 -8.13 6.08
C VAL A 508 -25.91 -7.09 6.93
N LYS A 509 -27.11 -7.39 7.43
CA LYS A 509 -27.90 -6.48 8.29
C LYS A 509 -27.19 -6.14 9.60
N THR A 510 -26.24 -6.96 10.05
CA THR A 510 -25.46 -6.69 11.27
C THR A 510 -24.31 -5.71 11.06
N ILE A 511 -23.92 -5.44 9.81
CA ILE A 511 -22.80 -4.56 9.47
C ILE A 511 -23.34 -3.15 9.18
N LYS A 512 -23.20 -2.24 10.14
CA LYS A 512 -23.85 -0.91 10.10
C LYS A 512 -23.41 -0.04 8.92
N GLY A 513 -22.11 0.02 8.63
CA GLY A 513 -21.56 0.92 7.61
C GLY A 513 -21.58 0.38 6.17
N ILE A 514 -21.99 -0.87 5.94
CA ILE A 514 -21.79 -1.52 4.62
C ILE A 514 -22.63 -0.90 3.49
N HIS A 515 -23.75 -0.27 3.83
CA HIS A 515 -24.61 0.46 2.89
C HIS A 515 -24.40 1.98 2.89
N ASP A 516 -23.59 2.50 3.82
CA ASP A 516 -23.34 3.92 3.99
C ASP A 516 -22.23 4.40 3.05
N SER A 517 -22.60 5.20 2.03
CA SER A 517 -21.64 5.72 1.03
C SER A 517 -20.59 6.66 1.64
N ALA A 518 -20.89 7.34 2.76
CA ALA A 518 -19.92 8.19 3.45
C ALA A 518 -18.84 7.37 4.17
N LYS A 519 -19.14 6.11 4.53
CA LYS A 519 -18.19 5.16 5.13
C LYS A 519 -17.55 4.21 4.11
N GLY A 520 -17.79 4.42 2.81
CA GLY A 520 -17.26 3.58 1.73
C GLY A 520 -18.12 2.35 1.40
N GLY A 521 -19.33 2.26 1.97
CA GLY A 521 -20.37 1.31 1.62
C GLY A 521 -21.10 1.67 0.31
N TRP A 522 -22.09 0.85 -0.06
CA TRP A 522 -22.91 1.09 -1.25
C TRP A 522 -24.31 0.48 -1.10
N TYR A 523 -25.32 1.09 -1.72
CA TYR A 523 -26.71 0.62 -1.64
C TYR A 523 -26.87 -0.81 -2.21
N ASP A 524 -26.22 -1.11 -3.34
CA ASP A 524 -26.22 -2.44 -3.96
C ASP A 524 -24.85 -3.11 -3.86
N LEU A 525 -24.71 -3.98 -2.87
CA LEU A 525 -23.45 -4.66 -2.57
C LEU A 525 -22.94 -5.57 -3.70
N THR A 526 -23.78 -5.97 -4.65
CA THR A 526 -23.35 -6.74 -5.83
C THR A 526 -22.50 -5.89 -6.80
N GLN A 527 -22.52 -4.57 -6.65
CA GLN A 527 -21.73 -3.63 -7.45
C GLN A 527 -20.43 -3.17 -6.75
N LEU A 528 -20.26 -3.56 -5.48
CA LEU A 528 -19.14 -3.18 -4.63
C LEU A 528 -18.22 -4.40 -4.44
N ARG A 529 -16.93 -4.21 -4.70
CA ARG A 529 -15.93 -5.26 -4.51
C ARG A 529 -15.20 -5.06 -3.21
N LEU A 530 -14.81 -6.18 -2.59
CA LEU A 530 -14.22 -6.18 -1.26
C LEU A 530 -12.95 -5.33 -1.16
N ARG A 531 -12.08 -5.34 -2.20
CA ARG A 531 -10.87 -4.50 -2.25
C ARG A 531 -11.10 -2.98 -2.22
N ALA A 532 -12.33 -2.53 -2.50
CA ALA A 532 -12.67 -1.12 -2.50
C ALA A 532 -13.18 -0.63 -1.14
N LEU A 533 -13.31 -1.52 -0.14
CA LEU A 533 -13.74 -1.12 1.20
C LEU A 533 -12.60 -0.50 2.01
N PRO A 534 -12.82 0.57 2.78
CA PRO A 534 -11.84 1.06 3.76
C PRO A 534 -11.57 0.01 4.85
N SER A 535 -10.40 0.08 5.48
CA SER A 535 -9.99 -0.81 6.59
C SER A 535 -11.02 -0.85 7.72
N ASP A 536 -11.67 0.27 8.02
CA ASP A 536 -12.71 0.36 9.04
C ASP A 536 -13.91 -0.55 8.78
N LEU A 537 -14.33 -0.75 7.52
CA LEU A 537 -15.40 -1.71 7.20
C LEU A 537 -14.94 -3.16 7.36
N PHE A 538 -13.65 -3.47 7.17
CA PHE A 538 -13.13 -4.80 7.52
C PHE A 538 -13.17 -5.04 9.03
N VAL A 539 -12.90 -4.01 9.84
CA VAL A 539 -13.05 -4.07 11.30
C VAL A 539 -14.52 -4.24 11.67
N GLU A 540 -15.45 -3.50 11.06
CA GLU A 540 -16.89 -3.69 11.30
C GLU A 540 -17.37 -5.10 10.93
N ILE A 541 -16.93 -5.66 9.81
CA ILE A 541 -17.22 -7.05 9.42
C ILE A 541 -16.69 -8.02 10.48
N ALA A 542 -15.48 -7.80 11.00
CA ALA A 542 -14.92 -8.65 12.04
C ALA A 542 -15.69 -8.57 13.36
N LEU A 543 -16.16 -7.38 13.75
CA LEU A 543 -16.98 -7.18 14.94
C LEU A 543 -18.38 -7.79 14.78
N ALA A 544 -18.97 -7.69 13.59
CA ALA A 544 -20.20 -8.39 13.24
C ALA A 544 -20.00 -9.92 13.30
N TYR A 545 -18.88 -10.41 12.76
CA TYR A 545 -18.53 -11.83 12.78
C TYR A 545 -18.31 -12.35 14.20
N GLU A 546 -17.68 -11.56 15.08
CA GLU A 546 -17.54 -11.89 16.50
C GLU A 546 -18.90 -12.05 17.19
N ARG A 547 -19.95 -11.33 16.77
CA ARG A 547 -21.29 -11.50 17.35
C ARG A 547 -22.11 -12.58 16.66
N TRP A 548 -21.62 -13.13 15.55
CA TRP A 548 -22.35 -14.10 14.77
C TRP A 548 -22.47 -15.44 15.53
N PRO A 549 -23.70 -15.96 15.75
CA PRO A 549 -23.91 -17.12 16.60
C PRO A 549 -23.41 -18.43 15.98
N PHE A 550 -23.32 -18.50 14.64
CA PHE A 550 -22.93 -19.72 13.92
C PHE A 550 -21.45 -19.75 13.52
N ARG A 551 -20.63 -18.87 14.09
CA ARG A 551 -19.18 -18.88 13.83
C ARG A 551 -18.49 -20.06 14.52
N PRO A 552 -17.36 -20.58 13.99
CA PRO A 552 -16.55 -21.56 14.70
C PRO A 552 -16.08 -21.05 16.07
N SER A 553 -15.73 -21.94 16.99
CA SER A 553 -15.13 -21.53 18.26
C SER A 553 -13.79 -20.80 18.04
N ILE A 554 -13.43 -19.91 18.96
CA ILE A 554 -12.14 -19.20 18.93
C ILE A 554 -10.97 -20.19 18.80
N HIS A 555 -10.97 -21.25 19.59
CA HIS A 555 -9.96 -22.32 19.53
C HIS A 555 -9.89 -22.98 18.13
N THR A 556 -11.03 -23.24 17.48
CA THR A 556 -11.06 -23.77 16.11
C THR A 556 -10.45 -22.78 15.12
N MET A 557 -10.76 -21.48 15.24
CA MET A 557 -10.18 -20.45 14.37
C MET A 557 -8.66 -20.36 14.55
N LEU A 558 -8.17 -20.46 15.79
CA LEU A 558 -6.74 -20.46 16.11
C LEU A 558 -6.00 -21.64 15.47
N LEU A 559 -6.56 -22.85 15.57
CA LEU A 559 -6.00 -24.06 14.97
C LEU A 559 -5.99 -24.02 13.43
N SER A 560 -7.00 -23.38 12.83
CA SER A 560 -7.11 -23.22 11.37
C SER A 560 -6.11 -22.21 10.79
N SER A 561 -5.45 -21.42 11.64
CA SER A 561 -4.50 -20.40 11.19
C SER A 561 -3.17 -21.03 10.77
N PRO A 562 -2.58 -20.61 9.63
CA PRO A 562 -1.27 -21.12 9.20
C PRO A 562 -0.13 -20.83 10.19
N ASP A 563 -0.26 -19.84 11.10
CA ASP A 563 0.63 -19.64 12.25
C ASP A 563 -0.04 -20.01 13.58
N SER A 564 -0.65 -21.21 13.65
CA SER A 564 -1.29 -21.75 14.86
C SER A 564 -0.38 -21.68 16.10
N GLN A 565 0.93 -21.88 15.93
CA GLN A 565 1.93 -21.86 16.99
C GLN A 565 2.10 -20.48 17.67
N ALA A 566 2.05 -19.36 16.93
CA ALA A 566 2.22 -18.02 17.50
C ALA A 566 1.00 -17.60 18.35
N THR A 567 -0.17 -18.11 17.99
CA THR A 567 -1.45 -17.77 18.63
C THR A 567 -1.79 -18.70 19.79
N PHE A 568 -1.46 -19.99 19.68
CA PHE A 568 -1.54 -20.95 20.79
C PHE A 568 -0.67 -20.53 21.99
N HIS A 569 0.49 -19.92 21.74
CA HIS A 569 1.34 -19.44 22.82
C HIS A 569 0.70 -18.29 23.63
N ALA A 570 -0.07 -17.41 22.98
CA ALA A 570 -0.83 -16.37 23.68
C ALA A 570 -1.98 -16.94 24.54
N GLU A 571 -2.54 -18.08 24.14
CA GLU A 571 -3.59 -18.79 24.88
C GLU A 571 -3.03 -19.59 26.08
N VAL A 572 -1.88 -20.27 25.91
CA VAL A 572 -1.22 -21.03 26.99
C VAL A 572 -0.67 -20.11 28.10
N GLU A 573 -0.30 -18.87 27.78
CA GLU A 573 0.14 -17.88 28.76
C GLU A 573 -1.01 -17.13 29.46
N ARG A 574 -2.27 -17.32 29.07
CA ARG A 574 -3.46 -16.81 29.79
C ARG A 574 -4.02 -17.82 30.80
N ILE A 575 -3.75 -19.11 30.60
CA ILE A 575 -4.25 -20.21 31.45
C ILE A 575 -3.23 -20.56 32.57
N LYS A 576 -2.03 -19.97 32.53
CA LYS A 576 -1.02 -20.03 33.60
C LYS A 576 -0.81 -18.64 34.17
#